data_AF-A0A540KF62-F1
#
_entry.id   AF-A0A540KF62-F1
#
_cell.length_a   1.000
_cell.length_b   1.000
_cell.length_c   1.000
_cell.angle_alpha   90.00
_cell.angle_beta   90.00
_cell.angle_gamma   90.00
#
_symmetry.space_group_name_H-M   'P 1'
#
loop_
_entity.id
_entity.type
_entity.pdbx_description
1 polymer ?
#
loop_
_entity_poly.entity_id
_entity_poly.type
_entity_poly.pdbx_seq_one_letter_code
_entity_poly.pdbx_strand_id
1 'polypeptide(L)'
;MEENQRSIGNIVSARSLMNFIPLQMTLEAAIELNVFSIIAKSGPAGSHLTAKEVFAFNYQNINWCPKAKPCKAQILNNVPKNMEENQRSIGNIVSARSLMNFIPLQMTIEAAIELNVFSIIAKSGPAGSHLTAKEIASQIPTSNPNSARNLDRILRMLAVHSLLSTSLKPSADDEALQDRAYGLTKETLCLVPDENGVSLAPLISFNCELDIVKSLSMLKDSVLEPEIVPFYKAHGITIFEYMSTKAELSQLFNKSMAESSNLNFDEVLKVYKGFEEVKELMDVGGGIGKTIWKVVSKYPHIHGINFDLPNVVAQAPPYQG
;
A
#
# COMPACT_ATOMS: atom_id res chain seq x y z
N MET A 1 -9.04 27.63 15.48
CA MET A 1 -9.89 26.95 14.47
C MET A 1 -9.14 26.59 13.17
N GLU A 2 -7.81 26.70 13.10
CA GLU A 2 -7.04 26.36 11.89
C GLU A 2 -6.20 25.07 11.98
N GLU A 3 -6.16 24.40 13.13
CA GLU A 3 -5.33 23.19 13.32
C GLU A 3 -6.00 21.87 12.91
N ASN A 4 -7.34 21.84 12.80
CA ASN A 4 -8.09 20.60 12.54
C ASN A 4 -8.32 20.27 11.06
N GLN A 5 -7.89 21.12 10.11
CA GLN A 5 -8.03 20.86 8.67
C GLN A 5 -6.82 20.13 8.05
N ARG A 6 -5.68 20.03 8.74
CA ARG A 6 -4.50 19.31 8.21
C ARG A 6 -4.63 17.78 8.25
N SER A 7 -5.41 17.23 9.18
CA SER A 7 -5.58 15.78 9.34
C SER A 7 -6.46 15.14 8.26
N ILE A 8 -7.53 15.83 7.84
CA ILE A 8 -8.50 15.30 6.86
C ILE A 8 -7.91 15.23 5.44
N GLY A 9 -6.92 16.06 5.12
CA GLY A 9 -6.26 16.10 3.81
C GLY A 9 -5.29 14.95 3.53
N ASN A 10 -4.99 14.09 4.51
CA ASN A 10 -4.09 12.93 4.34
C ASN A 10 -4.86 11.65 3.98
N ILE A 11 -6.14 11.58 4.37
CA ILE A 11 -7.02 10.40 4.17
C ILE A 11 -7.45 10.24 2.69
N VAL A 12 -7.50 11.35 1.92
CA VAL A 12 -7.99 11.34 0.52
C VAL A 12 -6.98 10.73 -0.47
N SER A 13 -5.68 10.70 -0.13
CA SER A 13 -4.58 10.31 -1.04
C SER A 13 -4.24 8.82 -0.97
N ALA A 14 -4.31 8.20 0.23
CA ALA A 14 -4.20 6.75 0.41
C ALA A 14 -5.24 5.95 -0.40
N ARG A 15 -6.32 6.62 -0.82
CA ARG A 15 -7.41 6.08 -1.65
C ARG A 15 -6.93 5.48 -2.98
N SER A 16 -5.87 6.01 -3.61
CA SER A 16 -5.41 5.49 -4.91
C SER A 16 -4.57 4.22 -4.80
N LEU A 17 -3.68 4.13 -3.81
CA LEU A 17 -2.89 2.93 -3.53
C LEU A 17 -3.76 1.81 -2.93
N MET A 18 -4.70 2.17 -2.04
CA MET A 18 -5.68 1.24 -1.49
C MET A 18 -6.74 0.79 -2.50
N ASN A 19 -6.92 1.46 -3.64
CA ASN A 19 -7.78 0.95 -4.72
C ASN A 19 -7.06 -0.09 -5.60
N PHE A 20 -5.72 -0.12 -5.61
CA PHE A 20 -4.96 -1.09 -6.40
C PHE A 20 -4.85 -2.46 -5.73
N ILE A 21 -4.64 -2.48 -4.41
CA ILE A 21 -4.40 -3.71 -3.64
C ILE A 21 -5.62 -4.66 -3.63
N PRO A 22 -6.86 -4.19 -3.41
CA PRO A 22 -8.07 -5.03 -3.48
C PRO A 22 -8.48 -5.41 -4.91
N LEU A 23 -7.92 -4.76 -5.93
CA LEU A 23 -8.13 -5.14 -7.33
C LEU A 23 -7.24 -6.32 -7.74
N GLN A 24 -6.16 -6.55 -7.00
CA GLN A 24 -5.18 -7.59 -7.27
C GLN A 24 -5.45 -8.86 -6.46
N MET A 25 -6.05 -8.74 -5.28
CA MET A 25 -6.56 -9.87 -4.51
C MET A 25 -8.04 -10.09 -4.87
N THR A 26 -8.47 -11.32 -5.18
CA THR A 26 -9.92 -11.59 -5.24
C THR A 26 -10.54 -11.17 -3.91
N LEU A 27 -11.79 -10.71 -3.91
CA LEU A 27 -12.48 -10.31 -2.68
C LEU A 27 -12.38 -11.40 -1.60
N GLU A 28 -12.41 -12.67 -2.01
CA GLU A 28 -12.22 -13.83 -1.13
C GLU A 28 -10.78 -13.95 -0.59
N ALA A 29 -9.73 -13.81 -1.42
CA ALA A 29 -8.35 -13.80 -0.93
C ALA A 29 -8.05 -12.58 -0.04
N ALA A 30 -8.65 -11.43 -0.34
CA ALA A 30 -8.59 -10.24 0.51
C ALA A 30 -9.37 -10.41 1.83
N ILE A 31 -10.43 -11.22 1.86
CA ILE A 31 -11.16 -11.58 3.08
C ILE A 31 -10.40 -12.63 3.89
N GLU A 32 -9.83 -13.65 3.24
CA GLU A 32 -9.06 -14.72 3.89
C GLU A 32 -7.70 -14.24 4.42
N LEU A 33 -7.07 -13.27 3.76
CA LEU A 33 -5.77 -12.70 4.18
C LEU A 33 -5.91 -11.50 5.11
N ASN A 34 -7.12 -11.00 5.36
CA ASN A 34 -7.33 -9.88 6.28
C ASN A 34 -7.72 -10.39 7.66
N VAL A 35 -6.74 -10.40 8.56
CA VAL A 35 -6.78 -11.17 9.79
C VAL A 35 -7.45 -10.49 10.98
N PHE A 36 -8.32 -9.50 10.75
CA PHE A 36 -9.03 -8.83 11.83
C PHE A 36 -10.28 -9.62 12.27
N SER A 37 -10.06 -10.77 12.91
CA SER A 37 -11.11 -11.46 13.68
C SER A 37 -10.82 -11.31 15.17
N ILE A 38 -11.43 -10.31 15.79
CA ILE A 38 -11.26 -10.01 17.21
C ILE A 38 -12.48 -10.52 17.99
N ILE A 39 -12.26 -11.36 19.00
CA ILE A 39 -13.32 -11.90 19.86
C ILE A 39 -13.18 -11.31 21.27
N ALA A 40 -14.19 -10.53 21.71
CA ALA A 40 -14.25 -9.95 23.04
C ALA A 40 -15.20 -10.74 23.96
N LYS A 41 -14.81 -10.98 25.22
CA LYS A 41 -15.62 -11.74 26.20
C LYS A 41 -16.57 -10.90 27.07
N SER A 42 -16.69 -9.59 26.87
CA SER A 42 -17.63 -8.77 27.66
C SER A 42 -18.34 -7.68 26.83
N GLY A 43 -19.62 -7.93 26.56
CA GLY A 43 -20.60 -7.10 25.85
C GLY A 43 -21.91 -7.90 25.68
N PRO A 44 -23.09 -7.28 25.43
CA PRO A 44 -24.36 -8.01 25.34
C PRO A 44 -24.26 -9.15 24.32
N ALA A 45 -24.90 -10.29 24.64
CA ALA A 45 -24.76 -11.55 23.91
C ALA A 45 -24.88 -11.36 22.39
N GLY A 46 -23.77 -11.57 21.66
CA GLY A 46 -23.74 -11.59 20.20
C GLY A 46 -22.99 -10.44 19.50
N SER A 47 -22.23 -9.59 20.20
CA SER A 47 -21.36 -8.61 19.52
C SER A 47 -20.12 -9.27 18.91
N HIS A 48 -20.30 -9.93 17.76
CA HIS A 48 -19.22 -10.43 16.92
C HIS A 48 -18.81 -9.34 15.94
N LEU A 49 -17.66 -8.71 16.13
CA LEU A 49 -17.05 -7.91 15.06
C LEU A 49 -16.45 -8.86 14.03
N THR A 50 -17.20 -9.13 12.97
CA THR A 50 -16.67 -9.92 11.85
C THR A 50 -15.74 -9.05 11.00
N ALA A 51 -14.78 -9.65 10.31
CA ALA A 51 -13.92 -8.93 9.34
C ALA A 51 -14.74 -8.06 8.35
N LYS A 52 -15.97 -8.50 8.05
CA LYS A 52 -16.95 -7.79 7.22
C LYS A 52 -17.43 -6.47 7.82
N GLU A 53 -17.57 -6.38 9.14
CA GLU A 53 -18.00 -5.17 9.87
C GLU A 53 -16.87 -4.16 10.03
N VAL A 54 -15.64 -4.63 10.28
CA VAL A 54 -14.43 -3.78 10.29
C VAL A 54 -14.18 -3.21 8.88
N PHE A 55 -14.35 -4.02 7.84
CA PHE A 55 -14.26 -3.57 6.45
C PHE A 55 -15.39 -2.58 6.08
N ALA A 56 -16.62 -2.84 6.52
CA ALA A 56 -17.74 -1.93 6.32
C ALA A 56 -17.51 -0.59 7.04
N PHE A 57 -16.92 -0.58 8.24
CA PHE A 57 -16.61 0.65 8.98
C PHE A 57 -15.57 1.53 8.26
N ASN A 58 -14.54 0.91 7.64
CA ASN A 58 -13.55 1.61 6.82
C ASN A 58 -14.14 2.19 5.52
N TYR A 59 -15.21 1.59 4.98
CA TYR A 59 -15.88 2.05 3.76
C TYR A 59 -17.06 3.00 3.99
N GLN A 60 -17.84 2.82 5.08
CA GLN A 60 -19.07 3.56 5.34
C GLN A 60 -18.83 5.01 5.80
N ASN A 61 -17.66 5.32 6.37
CA ASN A 61 -17.27 6.68 6.75
C ASN A 61 -16.64 7.49 5.60
N ILE A 62 -16.58 6.94 4.39
CA ILE A 62 -16.19 7.68 3.19
C ILE A 62 -17.42 8.48 2.72
N ASN A 63 -17.52 9.74 3.19
CA ASN A 63 -18.41 10.71 2.57
C ASN A 63 -17.96 10.90 1.11
N TRP A 64 -18.74 10.35 0.17
CA TRP A 64 -18.55 10.53 -1.27
C TRP A 64 -18.76 12.00 -1.61
N CYS A 65 -17.68 12.79 -1.56
CA CYS A 65 -17.72 14.15 -2.08
C CYS A 65 -17.76 14.07 -3.62
N PRO A 66 -18.87 14.43 -4.31
CA PRO A 66 -19.00 14.26 -5.75
C PRO A 66 -18.19 15.30 -6.55
N LYS A 67 -17.35 16.11 -5.88
CA LYS A 67 -16.73 17.30 -6.43
C LYS A 67 -15.21 17.29 -6.27
N ALA A 68 -14.55 16.28 -6.83
CA ALA A 68 -13.14 16.41 -7.21
C ALA A 68 -13.07 16.34 -8.73
N LYS A 69 -12.95 17.50 -9.39
CA LYS A 69 -12.64 17.55 -10.82
C LYS A 69 -11.24 16.95 -11.01
N PRO A 70 -11.06 15.90 -11.83
CA PRO A 70 -9.71 15.45 -12.17
C PRO A 70 -9.01 16.59 -12.91
N CYS A 71 -7.80 16.95 -12.46
CA CYS A 71 -6.90 17.81 -13.22
C CYS A 71 -6.45 17.06 -14.47
N LYS A 72 -7.28 17.07 -15.51
CA LYS A 72 -6.84 16.77 -16.87
C LYS A 72 -6.02 17.96 -17.34
N ALA A 73 -4.75 17.76 -17.66
CA ALA A 73 -4.04 18.66 -18.54
C ALA A 73 -4.87 18.77 -19.84
N GLN A 74 -5.52 19.91 -20.05
CA GLN A 74 -6.24 20.20 -21.27
C GLN A 74 -5.19 20.35 -22.37
N ILE A 75 -5.00 19.30 -23.16
CA ILE A 75 -4.42 19.45 -24.49
C ILE A 75 -5.46 20.20 -25.30
N LEU A 76 -5.26 21.51 -25.44
CA LEU A 76 -6.00 22.40 -26.33
C LEU A 76 -5.81 21.90 -27.77
N ASN A 77 -6.70 21.02 -28.23
CA ASN A 77 -6.86 20.74 -29.65
C ASN A 77 -8.27 21.15 -30.05
N ASN A 78 -8.35 22.24 -30.80
CA ASN A 78 -9.52 22.61 -31.60
C ASN A 78 -9.83 21.46 -32.58
N VAL A 79 -10.69 20.53 -32.17
CA VAL A 79 -11.24 19.51 -33.06
C VAL A 79 -12.63 19.99 -33.50
N PRO A 80 -12.89 20.13 -34.81
CA PRO A 80 -14.19 20.60 -35.29
C PRO A 80 -15.31 19.66 -34.82
N LYS A 81 -16.37 20.28 -34.29
CA LYS A 81 -17.64 19.60 -34.01
C LYS A 81 -18.23 19.18 -35.35
N ASN A 82 -17.98 17.93 -35.74
CA ASN A 82 -18.85 17.07 -36.54
C ASN A 82 -18.06 15.82 -36.96
N MET A 83 -17.97 14.85 -36.05
CA MET A 83 -17.91 13.44 -36.41
C MET A 83 -18.63 12.65 -35.33
N GLU A 84 -19.68 11.97 -35.77
CA GLU A 84 -20.56 11.10 -35.01
C GLU A 84 -19.79 10.01 -34.26
N GLU A 85 -20.42 9.56 -33.16
CA GLU A 85 -20.36 8.23 -32.53
C GLU A 85 -19.41 7.20 -33.14
N ASN A 86 -18.10 7.40 -32.95
CA ASN A 86 -17.13 6.35 -33.15
C ASN A 86 -16.49 6.04 -31.80
N GLN A 87 -16.81 4.87 -31.23
CA GLN A 87 -16.32 4.40 -29.92
C GLN A 87 -14.78 4.43 -29.81
N ARG A 88 -14.06 4.54 -30.93
CA ARG A 88 -12.61 4.71 -31.04
C ARG A 88 -12.19 6.16 -31.35
N SER A 89 -12.64 7.13 -30.55
CA SER A 89 -12.06 8.47 -30.63
C SER A 89 -10.56 8.42 -30.28
N ILE A 90 -9.74 9.32 -30.84
CA ILE A 90 -8.31 9.41 -30.50
C ILE A 90 -8.12 9.59 -28.97
N GLY A 91 -9.01 10.35 -28.33
CA GLY A 91 -9.02 10.51 -26.87
C GLY A 91 -9.26 9.19 -26.12
N ASN A 92 -10.15 8.34 -26.61
CA ASN A 92 -10.40 7.01 -26.05
C ASN A 92 -9.20 6.07 -26.26
N ILE A 93 -8.57 6.11 -27.44
CA ILE A 93 -7.36 5.31 -27.73
C ILE A 93 -6.20 5.71 -26.81
N VAL A 94 -5.97 7.01 -26.63
CA VAL A 94 -4.93 7.53 -25.72
C VAL A 94 -5.24 7.14 -24.27
N SER A 95 -6.50 7.22 -23.86
CA SER A 95 -6.92 6.81 -22.51
C SER A 95 -6.77 5.30 -22.30
N ALA A 96 -7.13 4.46 -23.27
CA ALA A 96 -6.97 3.01 -23.18
C ALA A 96 -5.49 2.58 -23.14
N ARG A 97 -4.59 3.35 -23.77
CA ARG A 97 -3.15 3.06 -23.71
C ARG A 97 -2.57 3.18 -22.30
N SER A 98 -3.15 3.99 -21.41
CA SER A 98 -2.65 4.08 -20.02
C SER A 98 -2.86 2.78 -19.25
N LEU A 99 -3.81 1.94 -19.65
CA LEU A 99 -4.06 0.63 -19.05
C LEU A 99 -2.86 -0.33 -19.22
N MET A 100 -2.02 -0.12 -20.24
CA MET A 100 -0.80 -0.92 -20.42
C MET A 100 0.27 -0.63 -19.35
N ASN A 101 0.12 0.46 -18.59
CA ASN A 101 1.11 0.88 -17.61
C ASN A 101 0.91 0.25 -16.22
N PHE A 102 -0.13 -0.54 -15.97
CA PHE A 102 -0.41 -1.09 -14.64
C PHE A 102 0.73 -1.97 -14.09
N ILE A 103 1.15 -2.99 -14.85
CA ILE A 103 2.25 -3.87 -14.44
C ILE A 103 3.58 -3.09 -14.41
N PRO A 104 3.95 -2.31 -15.45
CA PRO A 104 5.15 -1.48 -15.38
C PRO A 104 5.16 -0.52 -14.17
N LEU A 105 4.03 0.07 -13.78
CA LEU A 105 3.92 0.95 -12.62
C LEU A 105 4.24 0.21 -11.34
N GLN A 106 3.58 -0.93 -11.13
CA GLN A 106 3.78 -1.75 -9.95
C GLN A 106 5.27 -2.15 -9.81
N MET A 107 5.88 -2.62 -10.89
CA MET A 107 7.29 -3.02 -10.90
C MET A 107 8.25 -1.82 -10.76
N THR A 108 7.86 -0.63 -11.23
CA THR A 108 8.64 0.61 -11.04
C THR A 108 8.62 1.04 -9.58
N ILE A 109 7.48 0.94 -8.90
CA ILE A 109 7.37 1.23 -7.47
C ILE A 109 8.26 0.26 -6.70
N GLU A 110 8.21 -1.03 -7.02
CA GLU A 110 9.05 -2.05 -6.39
C GLU A 110 10.53 -1.75 -6.52
N ALA A 111 10.99 -1.48 -7.75
CA ALA A 111 12.38 -1.13 -7.98
C ALA A 111 12.80 0.13 -7.19
N ALA A 112 11.91 1.11 -7.02
CA ALA A 112 12.19 2.29 -6.22
C ALA A 112 12.24 2.00 -4.71
N ILE A 113 11.44 1.04 -4.22
CA ILE A 113 11.52 0.53 -2.84
C ILE A 113 12.86 -0.17 -2.61
N GLU A 114 13.24 -1.11 -3.49
CA GLU A 114 14.50 -1.86 -3.39
C GLU A 114 15.73 -0.96 -3.48
N LEU A 115 15.68 0.08 -4.33
CA LEU A 115 16.72 1.10 -4.44
C LEU A 115 16.68 2.14 -3.31
N ASN A 116 15.77 1.99 -2.34
CA ASN A 116 15.59 2.86 -1.18
C ASN A 116 15.36 4.34 -1.54
N VAL A 117 14.79 4.61 -2.71
CA VAL A 117 14.60 5.95 -3.27
C VAL A 117 13.81 6.84 -2.32
N PHE A 118 12.70 6.31 -1.78
CA PHE A 118 11.79 7.10 -0.94
C PHE A 118 12.48 7.58 0.34
N SER A 119 13.23 6.70 1.01
CA SER A 119 14.00 7.05 2.20
C SER A 119 15.15 8.00 1.90
N ILE A 120 15.81 7.86 0.75
CA ILE A 120 16.87 8.77 0.31
C ILE A 120 16.32 10.20 0.16
N ILE A 121 15.16 10.35 -0.50
CA ILE A 121 14.52 11.67 -0.65
C ILE A 121 14.06 12.19 0.71
N ALA A 122 13.47 11.35 1.57
CA ALA A 122 13.00 11.74 2.90
C ALA A 122 14.11 12.29 3.81
N LYS A 123 15.32 11.72 3.73
CA LYS A 123 16.48 12.11 4.55
C LYS A 123 17.24 13.31 4.01
N SER A 124 16.90 13.78 2.81
CA SER A 124 17.68 14.81 2.09
C SER A 124 17.55 16.24 2.62
N GLY A 125 16.54 16.51 3.46
CA GLY A 125 16.32 17.85 4.01
C GLY A 125 14.92 18.02 4.59
N PRO A 126 14.46 19.28 4.77
CA PRO A 126 13.12 19.59 5.24
C PRO A 126 12.02 18.93 4.39
N ALA A 127 10.83 18.76 4.97
CA ALA A 127 9.66 18.25 4.25
C ALA A 127 9.42 19.05 2.96
N GLY A 128 9.33 18.34 1.83
CA GLY A 128 9.20 18.95 0.49
C GLY A 128 10.52 19.15 -0.27
N SER A 129 11.65 18.66 0.27
CA SER A 129 12.92 18.63 -0.44
C SER A 129 12.83 17.82 -1.74
N HIS A 130 13.56 18.26 -2.76
CA HIS A 130 13.64 17.58 -4.06
C HIS A 130 15.09 17.22 -4.36
N LEU A 131 15.32 16.03 -4.90
CA LEU A 131 16.63 15.56 -5.33
C LEU A 131 16.66 15.21 -6.82
N THR A 132 17.72 15.55 -7.51
CA THR A 132 17.98 15.09 -8.88
C THR A 132 18.29 13.59 -8.90
N ALA A 133 18.13 12.95 -10.05
CA ALA A 133 18.50 11.54 -10.19
C ALA A 133 19.99 11.27 -9.89
N LYS A 134 20.88 12.25 -10.12
CA LYS A 134 22.31 12.16 -9.76
C LYS A 134 22.50 12.17 -8.24
N GLU A 135 21.81 13.07 -7.52
CA GLU A 135 21.86 13.17 -6.05
C GLU A 135 21.29 11.92 -5.36
N ILE A 136 20.30 11.27 -5.96
CA ILE A 136 19.75 10.00 -5.43
C ILE A 136 20.71 8.84 -5.77
N ALA A 137 21.18 8.77 -7.02
CA ALA A 137 22.06 7.68 -7.45
C ALA A 137 23.41 7.66 -6.72
N SER A 138 23.93 8.81 -6.28
CA SER A 138 25.17 8.88 -5.49
C SER A 138 25.05 8.24 -4.11
N GLN A 139 23.83 8.02 -3.61
CA GLN A 139 23.55 7.37 -2.32
C GLN A 139 23.23 5.88 -2.47
N ILE A 140 23.16 5.38 -3.70
CA ILE A 140 22.93 3.96 -4.00
C ILE A 140 24.30 3.28 -4.19
N PRO A 141 24.57 2.13 -3.55
CA PRO A 141 25.84 1.43 -3.67
C PRO A 141 25.97 0.77 -5.06
N THR A 142 26.37 1.55 -6.07
CA THR A 142 26.51 1.10 -7.45
C THR A 142 27.76 1.67 -8.11
N SER A 143 28.40 0.86 -8.96
CA SER A 143 29.52 1.27 -9.83
C SER A 143 29.08 1.57 -11.26
N ASN A 144 27.77 1.49 -11.56
CA ASN A 144 27.25 1.69 -12.91
C ASN A 144 27.31 3.18 -13.31
N PRO A 145 28.08 3.58 -14.34
CA PRO A 145 28.17 4.98 -14.76
C PRO A 145 26.85 5.53 -15.32
N ASN A 146 25.92 4.66 -15.72
CA ASN A 146 24.61 5.03 -16.24
C ASN A 146 23.51 5.03 -15.16
N SER A 147 23.86 4.83 -13.88
CA SER A 147 22.88 4.69 -12.78
C SER A 147 21.91 5.87 -12.70
N ALA A 148 22.42 7.10 -12.69
CA ALA A 148 21.60 8.31 -12.61
C ALA A 148 20.62 8.43 -13.80
N ARG A 149 21.07 8.10 -15.02
CA ARG A 149 20.23 8.15 -16.23
C ARG A 149 19.13 7.10 -16.20
N ASN A 150 19.45 5.88 -15.77
CA ASN A 150 18.49 4.79 -15.65
C ASN A 150 17.49 5.07 -14.53
N LEU A 151 17.97 5.57 -13.39
CA LEU A 151 17.14 5.99 -12.28
C LEU A 151 16.19 7.12 -12.68
N ASP A 152 16.64 8.13 -13.43
CA ASP A 152 15.77 9.18 -13.95
C ASP A 152 14.56 8.61 -14.70
N ARG A 153 14.73 7.54 -15.49
CA ARG A 153 13.61 6.90 -16.20
C ARG A 153 12.58 6.29 -15.24
N ILE A 154 13.04 5.65 -14.16
CA ILE A 154 12.20 5.10 -13.10
C ILE A 154 11.46 6.25 -12.39
N LEU A 155 12.18 7.29 -11.97
CA LEU A 155 11.60 8.42 -11.25
C LEU A 155 10.59 9.21 -12.10
N ARG A 156 10.85 9.39 -13.41
CA ARG A 156 9.88 10.02 -14.34
C ARG A 156 8.59 9.21 -14.44
N MET A 157 8.68 7.89 -14.45
CA MET A 157 7.53 7.01 -14.51
C MET A 157 6.64 7.22 -13.27
N LEU A 158 7.24 7.24 -12.08
CA LEU A 158 6.55 7.54 -10.83
C LEU A 158 5.95 8.96 -10.82
N ALA A 159 6.70 9.95 -11.31
CA ALA A 159 6.25 11.33 -11.37
C ALA A 159 5.05 11.56 -12.31
N VAL A 160 5.03 10.89 -13.47
CA VAL A 160 3.88 10.97 -14.41
C VAL A 160 2.60 10.40 -13.81
N HIS A 161 2.72 9.47 -12.85
CA HIS A 161 1.61 8.92 -12.09
C HIS A 161 1.36 9.68 -10.76
N SER A 162 1.96 10.87 -10.60
CA SER A 162 1.85 11.70 -9.39
C SER A 162 2.29 11.02 -8.10
N LEU A 163 3.16 10.01 -8.19
CA LEU A 163 3.77 9.37 -7.03
C LEU A 163 5.02 10.13 -6.56
N LEU A 164 5.64 10.93 -7.43
CA LEU A 164 6.69 11.87 -7.03
C LEU A 164 6.33 13.28 -7.53
N SER A 165 6.59 14.29 -6.72
CA SER A 165 6.55 15.68 -7.17
C SER A 165 7.81 15.99 -7.98
N THR A 166 7.74 16.97 -8.88
CA THR A 166 8.90 17.38 -9.68
C THR A 166 9.16 18.87 -9.57
N SER A 167 10.44 19.22 -9.60
CA SER A 167 10.94 20.59 -9.72
C SER A 167 12.13 20.62 -10.68
N LEU A 168 12.60 21.83 -11.01
CA LEU A 168 13.79 22.04 -11.81
C LEU A 168 14.88 22.63 -10.91
N LYS A 169 16.10 22.10 -11.02
CA LYS A 169 17.31 22.62 -10.39
C LYS A 169 18.36 22.92 -11.47
N PRO A 170 19.26 23.90 -11.28
CA PRO A 170 20.41 24.09 -12.15
C PRO A 170 21.22 22.79 -12.28
N SER A 171 21.65 22.45 -13.50
CA SER A 171 22.49 21.27 -13.70
C SER A 171 23.91 21.52 -13.19
N ALA A 172 24.51 20.49 -12.60
CA ALA A 172 25.90 20.54 -12.15
C ALA A 172 26.91 20.52 -13.32
N ASP A 173 26.50 20.06 -14.50
CA ASP A 173 27.39 19.89 -15.66
C ASP A 173 27.38 21.11 -16.60
N ASP A 174 26.28 21.85 -16.63
CA ASP A 174 26.06 23.02 -17.49
C ASP A 174 25.05 23.97 -16.83
N GLU A 175 25.50 25.16 -16.43
CA GLU A 175 24.66 26.17 -15.76
C GLU A 175 23.49 26.66 -16.63
N ALA A 176 23.56 26.50 -17.95
CA ALA A 176 22.46 26.82 -18.86
C ALA A 176 21.37 25.75 -18.89
N LEU A 177 21.64 24.55 -18.36
CA LEU A 177 20.71 23.42 -18.32
C LEU A 177 20.05 23.29 -16.94
N GLN A 178 18.86 22.70 -16.93
CA GLN A 178 18.09 22.42 -15.73
C GLN A 178 17.85 20.91 -15.63
N ASP A 179 18.24 20.33 -14.50
CA ASP A 179 17.98 18.94 -14.16
C ASP A 179 16.63 18.81 -13.43
N ARG A 180 15.90 17.73 -13.74
CA ARG A 180 14.68 17.40 -13.02
C ARG A 180 15.04 16.87 -11.64
N ALA A 181 14.42 17.44 -10.63
CA ALA A 181 14.49 16.97 -9.25
C ALA A 181 13.13 16.41 -8.81
N TYR A 182 13.16 15.48 -7.87
CA TYR A 182 12.04 14.66 -7.43
C TYR A 182 11.85 14.78 -5.93
N GLY A 183 10.60 15.00 -5.52
CA GLY A 183 10.19 15.06 -4.12
C GLY A 183 9.11 14.02 -3.82
N LEU A 184 8.93 13.71 -2.55
CA LEU A 184 7.87 12.80 -2.11
C LEU A 184 6.49 13.48 -2.22
N THR A 185 5.50 12.72 -2.66
CA THR A 185 4.09 13.10 -2.48
C THR A 185 3.52 12.51 -1.20
N LYS A 186 2.30 12.93 -0.84
CA LYS A 186 1.58 12.39 0.32
C LYS A 186 1.39 10.87 0.22
N GLU A 187 1.15 10.37 -0.98
CA GLU A 187 0.99 8.95 -1.27
C GLU A 187 2.28 8.17 -0.99
N THR A 188 3.44 8.70 -1.35
CA THR A 188 4.71 8.00 -1.16
C THR A 188 5.34 8.19 0.22
N LEU A 189 4.80 9.08 1.05
CA LEU A 189 5.26 9.24 2.44
C LEU A 189 5.03 7.95 3.25
N CYS A 190 3.95 7.20 2.98
CA CYS A 190 3.72 5.92 3.67
C CYS A 190 4.66 4.80 3.20
N LEU A 191 5.47 5.01 2.16
CA LEU A 191 6.52 4.09 1.72
C LEU A 191 7.86 4.37 2.41
N VAL A 192 7.95 5.46 3.18
CA VAL A 192 9.11 5.78 4.01
C VAL A 192 8.87 5.16 5.39
N PRO A 193 9.82 4.39 5.93
CA PRO A 193 9.74 3.90 7.30
C PRO A 193 9.63 5.05 8.30
N ASP A 194 8.69 4.94 9.24
CA ASP A 194 8.57 5.86 10.37
C ASP A 194 9.69 5.67 11.41
N GLU A 195 9.60 6.36 12.55
CA GLU A 195 10.56 6.25 13.66
C GLU A 195 10.68 4.83 14.24
N ASN A 196 9.65 4.01 14.07
CA ASN A 196 9.60 2.61 14.49
C ASN A 196 9.96 1.64 13.35
N GLY A 197 10.33 2.17 12.18
CA GLY A 197 10.65 1.40 10.98
C GLY A 197 9.45 0.86 10.21
N VAL A 198 8.24 1.34 10.48
CA VAL A 198 6.97 0.85 9.89
C VAL A 198 6.65 1.62 8.60
N SER A 199 6.24 0.91 7.54
CA SER A 199 5.79 1.48 6.26
C SER A 199 4.83 0.55 5.50
N LEU A 200 4.25 1.02 4.39
CA LEU A 200 3.52 0.15 3.44
C LEU A 200 4.43 -0.52 2.41
N ALA A 201 5.75 -0.25 2.42
CA ALA A 201 6.67 -0.80 1.43
C ALA A 201 6.69 -2.34 1.40
N PRO A 202 6.75 -3.07 2.53
CA PRO A 202 6.73 -4.54 2.50
C PRO A 202 5.47 -5.12 1.86
N LEU A 203 4.31 -4.47 2.05
CA LEU A 203 3.06 -4.91 1.45
C LEU A 203 3.09 -4.81 -0.08
N ILE A 204 3.69 -3.75 -0.61
CA ILE A 204 3.90 -3.61 -2.06
C ILE A 204 4.86 -4.70 -2.55
N SER A 205 5.99 -4.91 -1.88
CA SER A 205 6.96 -5.96 -2.21
C SER A 205 6.33 -7.35 -2.24
N PHE A 206 5.54 -7.70 -1.22
CA PHE A 206 4.84 -8.97 -1.19
C PHE A 206 3.91 -9.17 -2.41
N ASN A 207 3.20 -8.11 -2.84
CA ASN A 207 2.32 -8.19 -4.01
C ASN A 207 3.09 -8.21 -5.35
N CYS A 208 4.36 -7.82 -5.34
CA CYS A 208 5.26 -7.86 -6.49
C CYS A 208 5.99 -9.20 -6.66
N GLU A 209 5.95 -10.07 -5.64
CA GLU A 209 6.56 -11.41 -5.69
C GLU A 209 6.08 -12.20 -6.90
N LEU A 210 7.02 -12.78 -7.65
CA LEU A 210 6.73 -13.40 -8.95
C LEU A 210 5.69 -14.53 -8.85
N ASP A 211 5.73 -15.31 -7.77
CA ASP A 211 4.78 -16.40 -7.53
C ASP A 211 3.38 -15.87 -7.18
N ILE A 212 3.29 -14.74 -6.50
CA ILE A 212 2.03 -14.02 -6.27
C ILE A 212 1.51 -13.48 -7.61
N VAL A 213 2.34 -12.79 -8.39
CA VAL A 213 1.97 -12.22 -9.70
C VAL A 213 1.54 -13.31 -10.69
N LYS A 214 2.20 -14.46 -10.70
CA LYS A 214 1.81 -15.62 -11.52
C LYS A 214 0.40 -16.07 -11.19
N SER A 215 0.01 -16.10 -9.92
CA SER A 215 -1.34 -16.51 -9.53
C SER A 215 -2.43 -15.60 -10.11
N LEU A 216 -2.13 -14.30 -10.31
CA LEU A 216 -3.07 -13.33 -10.88
C LEU A 216 -3.43 -13.63 -12.34
N SER A 217 -2.57 -14.32 -13.06
CA SER A 217 -2.89 -14.77 -14.42
C SER A 217 -4.01 -15.82 -14.47
N MET A 218 -4.33 -16.45 -13.33
CA MET A 218 -5.40 -17.45 -13.18
C MET A 218 -6.75 -16.84 -12.73
N LEU A 219 -6.86 -15.51 -12.61
CA LEU A 219 -8.11 -14.85 -12.16
C LEU A 219 -9.33 -15.13 -13.04
N LYS A 220 -9.12 -15.42 -14.33
CA LYS A 220 -10.22 -15.83 -15.21
C LYS A 220 -10.80 -17.18 -14.78
N ASP A 221 -9.97 -18.07 -14.25
CA ASP A 221 -10.33 -19.45 -13.96
C ASP A 221 -11.20 -19.54 -12.71
N SER A 222 -11.06 -18.60 -11.76
CA SER A 222 -12.00 -18.46 -10.63
C SER A 222 -13.41 -18.03 -11.04
N VAL A 223 -13.60 -17.59 -12.30
CA VAL A 223 -14.93 -17.30 -12.87
C VAL A 223 -15.45 -18.49 -13.69
N LEU A 224 -14.54 -19.19 -14.39
CA LEU A 224 -14.89 -20.24 -15.33
C LEU A 224 -15.09 -21.61 -14.67
N GLU A 225 -14.38 -21.87 -13.58
CA GLU A 225 -14.36 -23.15 -12.89
C GLU A 225 -14.88 -22.97 -11.44
N PRO A 226 -15.73 -23.88 -10.95
CA PRO A 226 -16.22 -23.82 -9.58
C PRO A 226 -15.07 -24.03 -8.59
N GLU A 227 -15.08 -23.28 -7.48
CA GLU A 227 -14.21 -23.47 -6.31
C GLU A 227 -12.70 -23.38 -6.60
N ILE A 228 -12.30 -22.67 -7.67
CA ILE A 228 -10.89 -22.43 -7.99
C ILE A 228 -10.34 -21.20 -7.27
N VAL A 229 -9.32 -21.44 -6.43
CA VAL A 229 -8.45 -20.40 -5.89
C VAL A 229 -7.28 -20.15 -6.87
N PRO A 230 -7.07 -18.93 -7.39
CA PRO A 230 -6.04 -18.64 -8.40
C PRO A 230 -4.62 -19.09 -8.02
N PHE A 231 -4.24 -18.95 -6.74
CA PHE A 231 -2.93 -19.38 -6.25
C PHE A 231 -2.77 -20.91 -6.32
N TYR A 232 -3.78 -21.65 -5.85
CA TYR A 232 -3.79 -23.10 -5.93
C TYR A 232 -3.73 -23.59 -7.38
N LYS A 233 -4.47 -22.95 -8.29
CA LYS A 233 -4.42 -23.28 -9.73
C LYS A 233 -3.03 -23.09 -10.32
N ALA A 234 -2.31 -22.05 -9.93
CA ALA A 234 -0.99 -21.73 -10.46
C ALA A 234 0.15 -22.62 -9.93
N HIS A 235 -0.01 -23.16 -8.71
CA HIS A 235 1.09 -23.78 -7.95
C HIS A 235 0.78 -25.17 -7.38
N GLY A 236 -0.47 -25.61 -7.39
CA GLY A 236 -0.92 -26.92 -6.91
C GLY A 236 -0.98 -27.07 -5.38
N ILE A 237 -0.64 -26.03 -4.62
CA ILE A 237 -0.71 -25.97 -3.16
C ILE A 237 -1.28 -24.63 -2.70
N THR A 238 -1.78 -24.55 -1.46
CA THR A 238 -2.31 -23.29 -0.91
C THR A 238 -1.20 -22.28 -0.66
N ILE A 239 -1.56 -20.99 -0.57
CA ILE A 239 -0.58 -19.92 -0.32
C ILE A 239 0.12 -20.10 1.04
N PHE A 240 -0.58 -20.58 2.07
CA PHE A 240 0.01 -20.80 3.39
C PHE A 240 0.97 -22.00 3.40
N GLU A 241 0.62 -23.10 2.75
CA GLU A 241 1.54 -24.23 2.55
C GLU A 241 2.77 -23.78 1.76
N TYR A 242 2.58 -23.01 0.71
CA TYR A 242 3.67 -22.45 -0.09
C TYR A 242 4.61 -21.58 0.74
N MET A 243 4.08 -20.63 1.49
CA MET A 243 4.86 -19.76 2.39
C MET A 243 5.56 -20.56 3.49
N SER A 244 4.96 -21.63 4.00
CA SER A 244 5.60 -22.50 5.01
C SER A 244 6.89 -23.16 4.51
N THR A 245 7.03 -23.31 3.18
CA THR A 245 8.25 -23.83 2.54
C THR A 245 9.28 -22.74 2.19
N LYS A 246 8.91 -21.45 2.28
CA LYS A 246 9.74 -20.31 1.88
C LYS A 246 9.87 -19.31 3.03
N ALA A 247 10.92 -19.46 3.85
CA ALA A 247 11.14 -18.64 5.04
C ALA A 247 11.15 -17.13 4.74
N GLU A 248 11.84 -16.69 3.69
CA GLU A 248 11.92 -15.27 3.31
C GLU A 248 10.55 -14.71 2.91
N LEU A 249 9.77 -15.46 2.13
CA LEU A 249 8.41 -15.05 1.73
C LEU A 249 7.46 -15.02 2.93
N SER A 250 7.56 -15.98 3.85
CA SER A 250 6.78 -15.99 5.08
C SER A 250 7.13 -14.80 5.98
N GLN A 251 8.42 -14.46 6.11
CA GLN A 251 8.87 -13.28 6.85
C GLN A 251 8.37 -11.99 6.21
N LEU A 252 8.47 -11.88 4.88
CA LEU A 252 7.95 -10.73 4.15
C LEU A 252 6.44 -10.59 4.34
N PHE A 253 5.68 -11.67 4.19
CA PHE A 253 4.23 -11.69 4.45
C PHE A 253 3.89 -11.23 5.87
N ASN A 254 4.53 -11.83 6.88
CA ASN A 254 4.32 -11.49 8.28
C ASN A 254 4.63 -10.02 8.56
N LYS A 255 5.74 -9.51 8.00
CA LYS A 255 6.13 -8.10 8.10
C LYS A 255 5.10 -7.18 7.43
N SER A 256 4.65 -7.52 6.23
CA SER A 256 3.62 -6.78 5.49
C SER A 256 2.31 -6.68 6.25
N MET A 257 1.85 -7.79 6.83
CA MET A 257 0.63 -7.82 7.63
C MET A 257 0.79 -7.00 8.91
N ALA A 258 1.92 -7.15 9.62
CA ALA A 258 2.17 -6.42 10.86
C ALA A 258 2.25 -4.90 10.64
N GLU A 259 2.98 -4.46 9.61
CA GLU A 259 3.15 -3.02 9.33
C GLU A 259 1.87 -2.38 8.80
N SER A 260 1.13 -3.05 7.91
CA SER A 260 -0.17 -2.57 7.43
C SER A 260 -1.20 -2.46 8.57
N SER A 261 -1.27 -3.49 9.43
CA SER A 261 -2.14 -3.47 10.61
C SER A 261 -1.76 -2.34 11.55
N ASN A 262 -0.47 -2.08 11.77
CA ASN A 262 -0.03 -0.98 12.61
C ASN A 262 -0.58 0.37 12.15
N LEU A 263 -0.42 0.68 10.86
CA LEU A 263 -0.83 1.97 10.30
C LEU A 263 -2.35 2.19 10.39
N ASN A 264 -3.14 1.13 10.13
CA ASN A 264 -4.59 1.23 10.16
C ASN A 264 -5.14 1.26 11.60
N PHE A 265 -4.56 0.46 12.49
CA PHE A 265 -5.14 0.24 13.81
C PHE A 265 -4.95 1.44 14.75
N ASP A 266 -3.93 2.29 14.53
CA ASP A 266 -3.79 3.54 15.27
C ASP A 266 -4.96 4.50 15.03
N GLU A 267 -5.47 4.57 13.80
CA GLU A 267 -6.66 5.37 13.48
C GLU A 267 -7.93 4.74 14.06
N VAL A 268 -8.06 3.41 14.00
CA VAL A 268 -9.17 2.67 14.62
C VAL A 268 -9.24 2.99 16.11
N LEU A 269 -8.13 2.89 16.83
CA LEU A 269 -8.11 3.15 18.27
C LEU A 269 -8.50 4.60 18.61
N LYS A 270 -8.28 5.59 17.73
CA LYS A 270 -8.69 6.98 17.99
C LYS A 270 -10.21 7.15 18.04
N VAL A 271 -10.96 6.41 17.21
CA VAL A 271 -12.40 6.60 17.03
C VAL A 271 -13.26 5.49 17.64
N TYR A 272 -12.74 4.26 17.69
CA TYR A 272 -13.46 3.11 18.20
C TYR A 272 -13.33 3.00 19.72
N LYS A 273 -14.47 2.97 20.41
CA LYS A 273 -14.56 2.95 21.87
C LYS A 273 -15.00 1.61 22.45
N GLY A 274 -15.33 0.61 21.62
CA GLY A 274 -15.86 -0.66 22.11
C GLY A 274 -14.88 -1.54 22.90
N PHE A 275 -13.61 -1.13 23.01
CA PHE A 275 -12.64 -1.77 23.90
C PHE A 275 -12.69 -1.25 25.35
N GLU A 276 -13.36 -0.13 25.64
CA GLU A 276 -13.31 0.53 26.95
C GLU A 276 -13.86 -0.32 28.12
N GLU A 277 -14.75 -1.26 27.85
CA GLU A 277 -15.37 -2.15 28.85
C GLU A 277 -14.93 -3.62 28.71
N VAL A 278 -13.97 -3.89 27.82
CA VAL A 278 -13.47 -5.25 27.58
C VAL A 278 -12.56 -5.67 28.72
N LYS A 279 -12.68 -6.91 29.20
CA LYS A 279 -11.78 -7.46 30.23
C LYS A 279 -10.76 -8.44 29.66
N GLU A 280 -11.16 -9.20 28.65
CA GLU A 280 -10.33 -10.20 27.99
C GLU A 280 -10.60 -10.16 26.50
N LEU A 281 -9.53 -10.13 25.71
CA LEU A 281 -9.58 -9.98 24.27
C LEU A 281 -8.66 -10.99 23.59
N MET A 282 -9.22 -11.78 22.68
CA MET A 282 -8.46 -12.71 21.85
C MET A 282 -8.42 -12.21 20.40
N ASP A 283 -7.21 -12.11 19.87
CA ASP A 283 -6.92 -11.76 18.49
C ASP A 283 -6.67 -13.06 17.70
N VAL A 284 -7.66 -13.49 16.92
CA VAL A 284 -7.65 -14.76 16.18
C VAL A 284 -7.05 -14.53 14.80
N GLY A 285 -5.93 -15.17 14.56
CA GLY A 285 -5.04 -14.84 13.45
C GLY A 285 -4.27 -13.54 13.68
N GLY A 286 -3.96 -13.20 14.93
CA GLY A 286 -3.28 -11.92 15.27
C GLY A 286 -1.83 -11.82 14.77
N GLY A 287 -1.34 -12.80 14.02
CA GLY A 287 0.01 -12.85 13.47
C GLY A 287 1.04 -12.86 14.58
N ILE A 288 2.02 -11.96 14.46
CA ILE A 288 3.07 -11.78 15.47
C ILE A 288 2.57 -11.03 16.73
N GLY A 289 1.27 -10.72 16.87
CA GLY A 289 0.68 -10.18 18.11
C GLY A 289 0.75 -8.66 18.29
N LYS A 290 1.11 -7.93 17.22
CA LYS A 290 1.30 -6.47 17.29
C LYS A 290 -0.02 -5.71 17.51
N THR A 291 -1.12 -6.18 16.91
CA THR A 291 -2.46 -5.56 17.03
C THR A 291 -2.98 -5.65 18.46
N ILE A 292 -3.04 -6.86 19.03
CA ILE A 292 -3.45 -7.05 20.42
C ILE A 292 -2.56 -6.27 21.40
N TRP A 293 -1.24 -6.20 21.15
CA TRP A 293 -0.32 -5.40 21.94
C TRP A 293 -0.69 -3.90 21.97
N LYS A 294 -1.09 -3.33 20.82
CA LYS A 294 -1.57 -1.94 20.77
C LYS A 294 -2.85 -1.73 21.58
N VAL A 295 -3.77 -2.69 21.55
CA VAL A 295 -5.01 -2.62 22.33
C VAL A 295 -4.68 -2.60 23.82
N VAL A 296 -3.92 -3.58 24.33
CA VAL A 296 -3.61 -3.67 25.77
C VAL A 296 -2.72 -2.52 26.24
N SER A 297 -1.84 -1.99 25.37
CA SER A 297 -1.05 -0.79 25.67
C SER A 297 -1.92 0.45 25.89
N LYS A 298 -3.01 0.58 25.11
CA LYS A 298 -3.97 1.69 25.27
C LYS A 298 -4.99 1.45 26.39
N TYR A 299 -5.35 0.19 26.62
CA TYR A 299 -6.33 -0.24 27.60
C TYR A 299 -5.69 -1.27 28.54
N PRO A 300 -4.88 -0.83 29.53
CA PRO A 300 -4.08 -1.74 30.37
C PRO A 300 -4.89 -2.67 31.28
N HIS A 301 -6.21 -2.50 31.34
CA HIS A 301 -7.12 -3.36 32.09
C HIS A 301 -7.55 -4.61 31.29
N ILE A 302 -7.29 -4.64 29.98
CA ILE A 302 -7.60 -5.79 29.12
C ILE A 302 -6.49 -6.84 29.24
N HIS A 303 -6.87 -8.08 29.49
CA HIS A 303 -5.99 -9.24 29.29
C HIS A 303 -6.00 -9.65 27.81
N GLY A 304 -4.84 -9.52 27.14
CA GLY A 304 -4.69 -9.82 25.72
C GLY A 304 -4.25 -11.27 25.45
N ILE A 305 -4.84 -11.90 24.44
CA ILE A 305 -4.46 -13.23 23.96
C ILE A 305 -4.22 -13.17 22.46
N ASN A 306 -3.00 -13.44 22.01
CA ASN A 306 -2.69 -13.62 20.59
C ASN A 306 -2.85 -15.10 20.21
N PHE A 307 -3.62 -15.41 19.18
CA PHE A 307 -3.85 -16.77 18.71
C PHE A 307 -3.55 -16.87 17.21
N ASP A 308 -2.58 -17.70 16.82
CA ASP A 308 -2.20 -17.91 15.41
C ASP A 308 -1.58 -19.31 15.23
N LEU A 309 -1.16 -19.66 14.00
CA LEU A 309 -0.47 -20.89 13.67
C LEU A 309 0.87 -21.01 14.43
N PRO A 310 1.30 -22.23 14.82
CA PRO A 310 2.50 -22.42 15.64
C PRO A 310 3.78 -21.79 15.07
N ASN A 311 3.96 -21.86 13.74
CA ASN A 311 5.13 -21.30 13.05
C ASN A 311 5.13 -19.77 13.01
N VAL A 312 3.96 -19.13 13.12
CA VAL A 312 3.81 -17.67 13.18
C VAL A 312 4.06 -17.18 14.60
N VAL A 313 3.43 -17.83 15.60
CA VAL A 313 3.63 -17.50 17.03
C VAL A 313 5.09 -17.66 17.45
N ALA A 314 5.81 -18.66 16.90
CA ALA A 314 7.23 -18.86 17.15
C ALA A 314 8.12 -17.67 16.72
N GLN A 315 7.64 -16.83 15.80
CA GLN A 315 8.34 -15.62 15.32
C GLN A 315 7.91 -14.35 16.07
N ALA A 316 6.93 -14.44 16.98
CA ALA A 316 6.40 -13.29 17.69
C ALA A 316 7.41 -12.79 18.75
N PRO A 317 7.67 -11.47 18.82
CA PRO A 317 8.45 -10.91 19.92
C PRO A 317 7.64 -10.97 21.23
N PRO A 318 8.30 -10.95 22.40
CA PRO A 318 7.59 -10.88 23.67
C PRO A 318 6.90 -9.51 23.81
N TYR A 319 5.59 -9.52 24.04
CA TYR A 319 4.78 -8.35 24.37
C TYR A 319 4.28 -8.43 25.81
N GLN A 320 4.21 -7.28 26.49
CA GLN A 320 3.70 -7.18 27.85
C GLN A 320 2.24 -6.70 27.84
N GLY A 321 1.37 -7.37 28.62
CA GLY A 321 -0.06 -7.06 28.74
C GLY A 321 -0.96 -8.21 28.31
#